data_AF-H2BVY2-F1
#
_entry.id   AF-H2BVY2-F1
#
_cell.length_a   1.000
_cell.length_b   1.000
_cell.length_c   1.000
_cell.angle_alpha   90.00
_cell.angle_beta   90.00
_cell.angle_gamma   90.00
#
_symmetry.space_group_name_H-M   'P 1'
#
loop_
_entity.id
_entity.type
_entity.pdbx_description
1 polymer ?
#
loop_
_entity_poly.entity_id
_entity_poly.type
_entity_poly.pdbx_seq_one_letter_code
_entity_poly.pdbx_strand_id
1 'polypeptide(L)'
;MLIQQSVTKTSFNKDKSTEKPLRSIAKAISWRIVGTTDTILISWLLTGEIKTAVAIGSIEVISKMVLYFGHERIWNRITLGKEKS
;
A
#
# COMPACT_ATOMS: atom_id res chain seq x y z
N MET A 1 17.54 35.39 24.96
CA MET A 1 17.47 34.72 23.64
C MET A 1 18.19 33.35 23.58
N LEU A 2 18.85 32.85 24.65
CA LEU A 2 19.61 31.58 24.62
C LEU A 2 18.89 30.37 25.25
N ILE A 3 17.82 30.58 26.03
CA ILE A 3 17.11 29.52 26.75
C ILE A 3 16.15 28.72 25.85
N GLN A 4 15.71 29.29 24.71
CA GLN A 4 14.79 28.58 23.82
C GLN A 4 15.46 27.48 22.98
N GLN A 5 16.79 27.55 22.75
CA GLN A 5 17.47 26.56 21.92
C GLN A 5 17.65 25.20 22.61
N SER A 6 17.82 25.15 23.94
CA SER A 6 18.01 23.89 24.68
C SER A 6 16.72 23.09 24.84
N VAL A 7 15.58 23.76 25.09
CA VAL A 7 14.25 23.14 25.15
C VAL A 7 13.86 22.57 23.78
N THR A 8 14.24 23.27 22.71
CA THR A 8 13.94 22.86 21.34
C THR A 8 14.75 21.62 20.95
N LYS A 9 16.07 21.58 21.21
CA LYS A 9 16.95 20.45 20.83
C LYS A 9 16.57 19.11 21.48
N THR A 10 16.00 19.12 22.68
CA THR A 10 15.56 17.89 23.37
C THR A 10 14.27 17.32 22.76
N SER A 11 13.41 18.16 22.19
CA SER A 11 12.19 17.74 21.50
C SER A 11 12.45 17.16 20.10
N PHE A 12 13.51 17.61 19.41
CA PHE A 12 13.86 17.15 18.06
C PHE A 12 14.54 15.77 17.99
N ASN A 13 15.02 15.22 19.11
CA ASN A 13 15.62 13.88 19.11
C ASN A 13 14.59 12.76 19.34
N LYS A 14 13.45 13.08 19.96
CA LYS A 14 12.41 12.08 20.30
C LYS A 14 11.48 11.71 19.15
N ASP A 15 11.51 12.49 18.06
CA ASP A 15 10.70 12.25 16.86
C ASP A 15 11.51 11.65 15.70
N LYS A 16 12.65 11.03 15.98
CA LYS A 16 13.17 9.97 15.10
C LYS A 16 12.41 8.69 15.39
N SER A 17 11.07 8.78 15.39
CA SER A 17 10.24 7.62 15.21
C SER A 17 10.43 7.22 13.76
N THR A 18 11.51 6.47 13.51
CA THR A 18 11.58 5.60 12.35
C THR A 18 10.29 4.81 12.41
N GLU A 19 9.28 5.22 11.65
CA GLU A 19 8.18 4.34 11.33
C GLU A 19 8.86 3.13 10.73
N LYS A 20 9.06 2.09 11.56
CA LYS A 20 9.91 0.97 11.19
C LYS A 20 9.38 0.51 9.84
N PRO A 21 10.16 0.48 8.74
CA PRO A 21 9.64 0.10 7.43
C PRO A 21 8.86 -1.22 7.49
N LEU A 22 9.23 -2.10 8.44
CA LEU A 22 8.47 -3.28 8.86
C LEU A 22 6.99 -3.02 9.22
N ARG A 23 6.67 -1.98 9.99
CA ARG A 23 5.31 -1.65 10.41
C ARG A 23 4.44 -1.19 9.24
N SER A 24 5.02 -0.45 8.29
CA SER A 24 4.32 -0.02 7.07
C SER A 24 4.09 -1.18 6.10
N ILE A 25 5.08 -2.07 5.94
CA ILE A 25 4.93 -3.31 5.17
C ILE A 25 3.87 -4.22 5.80
N ALA A 26 3.91 -4.41 7.13
CA ALA A 26 2.91 -5.22 7.83
C ALA A 26 1.49 -4.66 7.68
N LYS A 27 1.32 -3.34 7.77
CA LYS A 27 0.04 -2.67 7.49
C LYS A 27 -0.42 -2.93 6.05
N ALA A 28 0.48 -2.81 5.07
CA ALA A 28 0.14 -3.03 3.66
C ALA A 28 -0.27 -4.48 3.39
N ILE A 29 0.42 -5.46 3.98
CA ILE A 29 0.06 -6.88 3.87
C ILE A 29 -1.28 -7.14 4.56
N SER A 30 -1.47 -6.62 5.78
CA SER A 30 -2.74 -6.77 6.51
C SER A 30 -3.92 -6.21 5.70
N TRP A 31 -3.76 -5.02 5.11
CA TRP A 31 -4.77 -4.42 4.25
C TRP A 31 -5.09 -5.26 3.01
N ARG A 32 -4.08 -5.90 2.41
CA ARG A 32 -4.29 -6.80 1.26
C ARG A 32 -5.06 -8.07 1.65
N ILE A 33 -4.77 -8.65 2.80
CA ILE A 33 -5.48 -9.83 3.29
C ILE A 33 -6.95 -9.49 3.53
N VAL A 34 -7.23 -8.35 4.15
CA VAL A 34 -8.61 -7.88 4.38
C VAL A 34 -9.34 -7.72 3.04
N GLY A 35 -8.78 -6.99 2.07
CA GLY A 35 -9.45 -6.75 0.79
C GLY A 35 -9.73 -8.01 -0.03
N THR A 36 -8.79 -8.97 -0.07
CA THR A 36 -9.01 -10.24 -0.77
C THR A 36 -10.01 -11.13 -0.02
N THR A 37 -9.99 -11.11 1.32
CA THR A 37 -10.98 -11.84 2.14
C THR A 37 -12.38 -11.29 1.93
N ASP A 38 -12.55 -9.97 1.92
CA ASP A 38 -13.82 -9.31 1.67
C ASP A 38 -14.36 -9.68 0.28
N THR A 39 -13.51 -9.68 -0.74
CA THR A 39 -13.89 -10.05 -2.11
C THR A 39 -14.36 -11.51 -2.18
N ILE A 40 -13.64 -12.43 -1.53
CA ILE A 40 -14.04 -13.85 -1.47
C ILE A 40 -15.35 -14.01 -0.70
N LEU A 41 -15.52 -13.34 0.45
CA LEU A 41 -16.73 -13.40 1.26
C LEU A 41 -17.95 -12.88 0.49
N ILE A 42 -17.85 -11.69 -0.12
CA ILE A 42 -18.94 -11.12 -0.91
C ILE A 42 -19.27 -12.03 -2.09
N SER A 43 -18.25 -12.51 -2.81
CA SER A 43 -18.46 -13.42 -3.94
C SER A 43 -19.11 -14.72 -3.51
N TRP A 44 -18.73 -15.26 -2.35
CA TRP A 44 -19.33 -16.48 -1.80
C TRP A 44 -20.78 -16.25 -1.37
N LEU A 45 -21.09 -15.13 -0.71
CA LEU A 45 -22.46 -14.78 -0.34
C LEU A 45 -23.37 -14.62 -1.56
N LEU A 46 -22.85 -14.09 -2.67
CA LEU A 46 -23.61 -13.91 -3.90
C LEU A 46 -23.81 -15.19 -4.70
N THR A 47 -22.79 -16.07 -4.74
CA THR A 47 -22.81 -17.28 -5.59
C THR A 47 -23.19 -18.55 -4.84
N GLY A 48 -23.06 -18.56 -3.51
CA GLY A 48 -23.20 -19.75 -2.67
C GLY A 48 -22.07 -20.78 -2.81
N GLU A 49 -21.13 -20.59 -3.74
CA GLU A 49 -20.10 -21.57 -4.09
C GLU A 49 -18.69 -21.08 -3.78
N ILE A 50 -17.98 -21.80 -2.92
CA ILE A 50 -16.62 -21.42 -2.49
C ILE A 50 -15.60 -21.48 -3.64
N LYS A 51 -15.76 -22.39 -4.61
CA LYS A 51 -14.84 -22.51 -5.75
C LYS A 51 -14.87 -21.25 -6.61
N THR A 52 -16.07 -20.76 -6.90
CA THR A 52 -16.27 -19.53 -7.68
C THR A 52 -15.75 -18.30 -6.92
N ALA A 53 -16.01 -18.21 -5.62
CA ALA A 53 -15.49 -17.12 -4.79
C ALA A 53 -13.95 -17.05 -4.76
N VAL A 54 -13.29 -18.21 -4.61
CA VAL A 54 -11.82 -18.30 -4.64
C VAL A 54 -11.27 -17.98 -6.03
N ALA A 55 -11.95 -18.39 -7.11
CA ALA A 55 -11.57 -18.03 -8.46
C ALA A 55 -11.62 -16.50 -8.67
N ILE A 56 -12.67 -15.83 -8.20
CA ILE A 56 -12.80 -14.37 -8.26
C ILE A 56 -11.68 -13.68 -7.45
N GLY A 57 -11.42 -14.12 -6.22
CA GLY A 57 -10.33 -13.58 -5.40
C GLY A 57 -8.95 -13.77 -6.06
N SER A 58 -8.72 -14.90 -6.73
CA SER A 58 -7.48 -15.16 -7.46
C SER A 58 -7.31 -14.22 -8.66
N ILE A 59 -8.39 -13.97 -9.40
CA ILE A 59 -8.40 -13.02 -10.52
C ILE A 59 -8.19 -11.58 -10.02
N GLU A 60 -8.75 -11.20 -8.87
CA GLU A 60 -8.56 -9.88 -8.25
C GLU A 60 -7.07 -9.57 -8.04
N VAL A 61 -6.34 -10.51 -7.46
CA VAL A 61 -4.90 -10.37 -7.21
C VAL A 61 -4.11 -10.23 -8.52
N ILE A 62 -4.37 -11.10 -9.50
CA ILE A 62 -3.69 -11.07 -10.80
C ILE A 62 -4.01 -9.76 -11.54
N SER A 63 -5.28 -9.36 -11.56
CA SER A 63 -5.72 -8.13 -12.22
C SER A 63 -5.02 -6.91 -11.64
N LYS A 64 -4.91 -6.81 -10.31
CA LYS A 64 -4.13 -5.75 -9.65
C LYS A 64 -2.65 -5.75 -10.05
N MET A 65 -2.02 -6.91 -10.17
CA MET A 65 -0.62 -6.99 -10.61
C MET A 65 -0.46 -6.50 -12.05
N VAL A 66 -1.35 -6.93 -12.95
CA VAL A 66 -1.36 -6.49 -14.36
C VAL A 66 -1.61 -4.99 -14.47
N LEU A 67 -2.61 -4.47 -13.72
CA LEU A 67 -2.92 -3.05 -13.67
C LEU A 67 -1.76 -2.24 -13.09
N TYR A 68 -1.10 -2.70 -12.03
CA TYR A 68 0.07 -2.02 -11.46
C TYR A 68 1.22 -1.96 -12.47
N PHE A 69 1.54 -3.08 -13.12
CA PHE A 69 2.59 -3.14 -14.13
C PHE A 69 2.26 -2.25 -15.34
N GLY A 70 1.01 -2.31 -15.82
CA GLY A 70 0.52 -1.45 -16.90
C GLY A 70 0.56 0.02 -16.51
N HIS A 71 0.09 0.37 -15.32
CA HIS A 71 0.13 1.73 -14.77
C HIS A 71 1.57 2.24 -14.71
N GLU A 72 2.50 1.46 -14.15
CA GLU A 72 3.92 1.81 -14.09
C GLU A 72 4.53 1.97 -15.49
N ARG A 73 4.14 1.11 -16.45
CA ARG A 73 4.63 1.20 -17.83
C ARG A 73 4.08 2.41 -18.57
N ILE A 74 2.82 2.76 -18.35
CA ILE A 74 2.17 3.95 -18.89
C ILE A 74 2.80 5.19 -18.26
N TRP A 75 2.95 5.23 -16.94
CA TRP A 75 3.61 6.32 -16.22
C TRP A 75 5.05 6.54 -16.70
N ASN A 76 5.82 5.48 -16.90
CA ASN A 76 7.16 5.56 -17.49
C ASN A 76 7.18 6.05 -18.95
N ARG A 77 6.10 5.85 -19.70
CA ARG A 77 5.97 6.39 -21.08
C ARG A 77 5.51 7.85 -21.07
N ILE A 78 4.70 8.25 -20.10
CA ILE A 78 4.28 9.62 -19.90
C ILE A 78 5.45 10.38 -19.25
N THR A 79 6.34 10.91 -20.08
CA THR A 79 7.45 11.79 -19.67
C THR A 79 6.91 13.17 -19.28
N LEU A 80 6.09 13.25 -18.23
CA LEU A 80 5.74 14.53 -17.60
C LEU A 80 6.88 14.89 -16.63
N GLY A 81 7.87 15.64 -17.14
CA GLY A 81 8.85 16.34 -16.29
C GLY A 81 10.25 15.73 -16.17
N LYS A 82 10.77 15.01 -17.18
CA LYS A 82 12.23 14.85 -17.27
C LYS A 82 12.87 16.19 -17.66
N GLU A 83 13.18 17.03 -16.66
CA GLU A 83 14.29 17.97 -16.84
C GLU A 83 15.56 17.15 -17.03
N LYS A 84 16.22 17.38 -18.17
CA LYS A 84 17.55 16.86 -18.44
C LYS A 84 18.49 17.50 -17.41
N SER A 85 19.09 16.70 -16.54
CA SER A 85 20.28 17.09 -15.80
C SER A 85 21.45 16.22 -16.21
#